data_AF-A0A174H2R4-F1
#
_entry.id   AF-A0A174H2R4-F1
#
_cell.length_a   1.000
_cell.length_b   1.000
_cell.length_c   1.000
_cell.angle_alpha   90.00
_cell.angle_beta   90.00
_cell.angle_gamma   90.00
#
_symmetry.space_group_name_H-M   'P 1'
#
loop_
_entity.id
_entity.type
_entity.pdbx_description
1 polymer ?
#
loop_
_entity_poly.entity_id
_entity_poly.type
_entity_poly.pdbx_seq_one_letter_code
_entity_poly.pdbx_strand_id
1 'polypeptide(L)' 'MQELRNTKIIAVDHGYGNMKTANTVTPTGIKAYETEPIFTGNILEYNGIYYRIGKGHKEFIPDKAMDEEYYLLTLMAM' A
#
# COMPACT_ATOMS: atom_id res chain seq x y z
N MET A 1 -4.83 14.71 1.02
CA MET A 1 -5.01 14.79 -0.45
C MET A 1 -5.30 16.24 -0.82
N GLN A 2 -4.68 16.75 -1.87
CA GLN A 2 -5.03 18.03 -2.48
C GLN A 2 -5.57 17.80 -3.90
N GLU A 3 -6.34 18.74 -4.41
CA GLU A 3 -6.87 18.70 -5.77
C GLU A 3 -6.56 20.01 -6.47
N LEU A 4 -5.96 19.92 -7.66
CA LEU A 4 -5.64 21.05 -8.51
C LEU A 4 -6.20 20.77 -9.89
N ARG A 5 -7.28 21.47 -10.27
CA ARG A 5 -8.08 21.17 -11.48
C ARG A 5 -8.57 19.72 -11.42
N ASN A 6 -8.30 18.92 -12.45
CA ASN A 6 -8.61 17.48 -12.51
C ASN A 6 -7.46 16.58 -12.00
N THR A 7 -6.48 17.14 -11.30
CA THR A 7 -5.33 16.37 -10.79
C THR A 7 -5.42 16.20 -9.29
N LYS A 8 -5.48 14.93 -8.84
CA LYS A 8 -5.32 14.58 -7.43
C LYS A 8 -3.84 14.52 -7.07
N ILE A 9 -3.48 15.20 -5.98
CA ILE A 9 -2.13 15.24 -5.45
C ILE A 9 -2.14 14.53 -4.10
N ILE A 10 -1.41 13.43 -4.03
CA ILE A 10 -1.30 12.59 -2.85
C ILE A 10 0.18 12.52 -2.47
N ALA A 11 0.52 13.15 -1.34
CA ALA A 11 1.87 13.03 -0.78
C ALA A 11 1.96 11.69 -0.02
N VAL A 12 3.03 10.93 -0.29
CA VAL A 12 3.30 9.63 0.31
C VAL A 12 4.67 9.67 0.98
N ASP A 13 4.72 9.25 2.25
CA ASP A 13 5.96 9.02 3.00
C ASP A 13 6.11 7.51 3.24
N HIS A 14 7.15 6.92 2.63
CA HIS A 14 7.44 5.50 2.73
C HIS A 14 8.39 5.22 3.89
N GLY A 15 7.83 4.96 5.06
CA GLY A 15 8.53 4.39 6.19
C GLY A 15 8.65 2.87 6.10
N TYR A 16 9.58 2.29 6.85
CA TYR A 16 9.79 0.86 6.86
C TYR A 16 8.66 0.11 7.60
N GLY A 17 8.20 0.64 8.73
CA GLY A 17 7.05 0.07 9.47
C GLY A 17 5.69 0.56 8.97
N ASN A 18 5.61 1.80 8.48
CA ASN A 18 4.35 2.41 8.04
C ASN A 18 4.56 3.25 6.79
N MET A 19 3.63 3.15 5.84
CA MET A 19 3.41 4.14 4.79
C MET A 19 2.39 5.17 5.28
N LYS A 20 2.63 6.45 4.99
CA LYS A 20 1.76 7.54 5.45
C LYS A 20 1.33 8.41 4.28
N THR A 21 0.07 8.83 4.35
CA THR A 21 -0.44 9.97 3.58
C THR A 21 -0.80 11.09 4.55
N ALA A 22 -1.28 12.21 4.02
CA ALA A 22 -1.84 13.27 4.87
C ALA A 22 -3.06 12.81 5.71
N ASN A 23 -3.69 11.68 5.36
CA ASN A 23 -4.96 11.24 5.93
C ASN A 23 -4.88 9.88 6.63
N THR A 24 -3.85 9.08 6.35
CA THR A 24 -3.77 7.69 6.81
C THR A 24 -2.35 7.33 7.25
N VAL A 25 -2.28 6.41 8.21
CA VAL A 25 -1.05 5.71 8.60
C VAL A 25 -1.31 4.22 8.42
N THR A 26 -0.65 3.62 7.45
CA THR A 26 -0.89 2.24 7.02
C THR A 26 0.34 1.40 7.32
N PRO A 27 0.24 0.33 8.13
CA PRO A 27 1.33 -0.61 8.32
C PRO A 27 1.78 -1.25 7.00
N THR A 28 3.08 -1.50 6.85
CA THR A 28 3.66 -1.98 5.58
C THR A 28 3.47 -3.46 5.31
N GLY A 29 2.88 -4.23 6.24
CA GLY A 29 2.67 -5.66 6.03
C GLY A 29 1.65 -5.94 4.91
N ILE A 30 2.06 -6.76 3.96
CA ILE A 30 1.28 -7.19 2.79
C ILE A 30 1.09 -8.70 2.83
N LYS A 31 -0.10 -9.16 2.45
CA LYS A 31 -0.36 -10.59 2.19
C LYS A 31 -1.15 -10.76 0.90
N ALA A 32 -0.61 -11.54 -0.03
CA ALA A 32 -1.25 -11.85 -1.30
C ALA A 32 -2.20 -13.05 -1.19
N TYR A 33 -3.25 -13.03 -2.03
CA TYR A 33 -4.24 -14.08 -2.20
C TYR A 33 -4.56 -14.21 -3.68
N GLU A 34 -4.56 -15.45 -4.19
CA GLU A 34 -4.86 -15.76 -5.60
C GLU A 34 -6.37 -15.73 -5.90
N THR A 35 -7.20 -15.79 -4.87
CA THR A 35 -8.66 -15.76 -4.98
C THR A 35 -9.22 -14.63 -4.14
N GLU A 36 -10.40 -14.14 -4.54
CA GLU A 36 -11.09 -13.07 -3.83
C GLU A 36 -11.34 -13.48 -2.37
N PRO A 37 -10.80 -12.75 -1.38
CA PRO A 37 -10.93 -13.12 0.01
C PRO A 37 -12.34 -12.83 0.54
N ILE A 38 -12.89 -13.75 1.34
CA ILE A 38 -14.20 -13.59 2.00
C ILE A 38 -14.22 -12.53 3.12
N PHE A 39 -13.06 -11.98 3.49
CA PHE A 39 -12.93 -10.97 4.53
C PHE A 39 -12.82 -9.57 3.93
N THR A 40 -13.40 -8.59 4.61
CA THR A 40 -13.36 -7.19 4.19
C THR A 40 -12.15 -6.45 4.77
N GLY A 41 -11.82 -5.30 4.20
CA GLY A 41 -10.76 -4.41 4.69
C GLY A 41 -9.94 -3.77 3.58
N ASN A 42 -8.69 -3.43 3.89
CA ASN A 42 -7.72 -2.85 2.96
C ASN A 42 -7.22 -3.92 1.97
N ILE A 43 -8.03 -4.20 0.94
CA ILE A 43 -7.68 -5.10 -0.15
C ILE A 43 -7.41 -4.27 -1.40
N LEU A 44 -6.22 -4.44 -1.95
CA LEU A 44 -5.86 -3.95 -3.28
C LEU A 44 -5.94 -5.13 -4.25
N GLU A 45 -6.78 -5.04 -5.27
CA GLU A 45 -6.73 -5.96 -6.42
C GLU A 45 -5.79 -5.37 -7.46
N TYR A 46 -4.76 -6.13 -7.84
CA TYR A 46 -3.81 -5.72 -8.87
C TYR A 46 -3.32 -6.93 -9.64
N ASN A 47 -3.41 -6.89 -10.97
CA ASN A 47 -3.03 -7.98 -11.88
C ASN A 47 -3.67 -9.35 -11.52
N GLY A 48 -4.93 -9.35 -11.07
CA GLY A 48 -5.66 -10.57 -10.69
C GLY A 48 -5.25 -11.17 -9.35
N ILE A 49 -4.40 -10.49 -8.58
CA ILE A 49 -4.01 -10.87 -7.22
C ILE A 49 -4.63 -9.90 -6.22
N TYR A 50 -5.10 -10.44 -5.09
CA TYR A 50 -5.68 -9.66 -3.99
C TYR A 50 -4.66 -9.48 -2.87
N TYR A 51 -4.26 -8.24 -2.61
CA TYR A 51 -3.28 -7.89 -1.59
C TYR A 51 -3.98 -7.29 -0.38
N ARG A 52 -3.92 -7.98 0.75
CA ARG A 52 -4.31 -7.42 2.04
C ARG A 52 -3.17 -6.60 2.61
N ILE A 53 -3.39 -5.30 2.78
CA ILE A 53 -2.38 -4.35 3.23
C ILE A 53 -2.73 -3.82 4.63
N GLY A 54 -1.74 -3.54 5.47
CA GLY A 54 -1.95 -2.92 6.77
C GLY A 54 -2.05 -3.89 7.94
N LYS A 55 -1.61 -5.16 7.77
CA LYS A 55 -1.43 -6.11 8.87
C LYS A 55 0.03 -6.48 9.04
N GLY A 56 0.60 -6.11 10.19
CA GLY A 56 2.02 -6.33 10.48
C GLY A 56 2.93 -5.33 9.77
N HIS A 57 4.21 -5.67 9.67
CA HIS A 57 5.24 -4.84 9.05
C HIS A 57 6.05 -5.68 8.06
N LYS A 58 6.49 -5.06 6.97
CA LYS A 58 7.49 -5.65 6.04
C LYS A 58 8.78 -5.98 6.80
N GLU A 59 9.56 -6.97 6.38
CA GLU A 59 10.91 -7.24 6.89
C GLU A 59 11.97 -6.28 6.34
N PHE A 60 13.04 -6.04 7.10
CA PHE A 60 13.94 -4.92 6.83
C PHE A 60 14.76 -5.21 5.61
N ILE A 61 14.54 -4.40 4.58
CA ILE A 61 15.34 -4.41 3.36
C ILE A 61 16.04 -3.05 3.22
N PRO A 62 17.37 -3.03 2.97
CA PRO A 62 18.12 -1.78 2.82
C PRO A 62 17.66 -0.95 1.61
N ASP A 63 17.32 -1.61 0.51
CA ASP A 63 16.82 -0.97 -0.70
C ASP A 63 15.35 -1.31 -0.91
N LYS A 64 14.51 -0.28 -0.86
CA LYS A 64 13.04 -0.38 -0.93
C LYS A 64 12.51 -0.61 -2.34
N ALA A 65 13.36 -0.51 -3.36
CA ALA A 65 13.00 -0.76 -4.75
C ALA A 65 13.34 -2.18 -5.20
N MET A 66 13.86 -3.03 -4.32
CA MET A 66 14.25 -4.41 -4.65
C MET A 66 13.06 -5.33 -4.97
N ASP A 67 11.86 -4.98 -4.48
CA ASP A 67 10.63 -5.74 -4.72
C ASP A 67 9.44 -4.81 -4.96
N GLU A 68 8.30 -5.41 -5.30
CA GLU A 68 7.10 -4.68 -5.67
C GLU A 68 6.30 -4.15 -4.46
N GLU A 69 6.70 -4.44 -3.22
CA GLU A 69 5.84 -4.12 -2.07
C GLU A 69 5.65 -2.61 -1.88
N TYR A 70 6.70 -1.80 -2.07
CA TYR A 70 6.56 -0.33 -1.99
C TYR A 70 5.78 0.25 -3.17
N TYR A 71 5.80 -0.42 -4.32
CA TYR A 71 4.94 -0.07 -5.44
C TYR A 71 3.46 -0.36 -5.12
N LEU A 72 3.15 -1.55 -4.58
CA LEU A 72 1.81 -1.91 -4.12
C LEU A 72 1.29 -0.98 -3.02
N LEU A 73 2.15 -0.59 -2.07
CA LEU A 73 1.82 0.43 -1.06
C LEU A 73 1.49 1.77 -1.71
N THR A 74 2.21 2.15 -2.77
CA THR A 74 1.92 3.40 -3.51
C THR A 74 0.57 3.33 -4.21
N LEU A 75 0.22 2.20 -4.82
CA LEU A 75 -1.11 1.99 -5.42
C LEU A 75 -2.23 2.08 -4.38
N MET A 76 -2.03 1.48 -3.19
CA MET A 76 -2.99 1.55 -2.09
C MET A 76 -3.20 2.97 -1.54
N ALA A 77 -2.24 3.87 -1.74
CA ALA A 77 -2.35 5.25 -1.29
C ALA A 77 -3.23 6.12 -2.21
N MET A 78 -3.52 5.68 -3.43
CA MET A 78 -4.31 6.39 -4.45
C MET A 78 -5.81 6.25 -4.21
#